data_AF-A0A9E1PA99-F1
#
_entry.id   AF-A0A9E1PA99-F1
#
_cell.length_a   1.000
_cell.length_b   1.000
_cell.length_c   1.000
_cell.angle_alpha   90.00
_cell.angle_beta   90.00
_cell.angle_gamma   90.00
#
_symmetry.space_group_name_H-M   'P 1'
#
loop_
_entity.id
_entity.type
_entity.pdbx_description
1 polymer ?
#
loop_
_entity_poly.entity_id
_entity_poly.type
_entity_poly.pdbx_seq_one_letter_code
_entity_poly.pdbx_strand_id
1 'polypeptide(L)'
;SKHAAISSSGKNHKYWVDIGNYNSIENYNEEHLRNREMDDLYSDDKKWSWDWDQESNRKIFENKRIRADQLELFGTFSVGALVLNHIVSSIDALYLKRISTNKSLTINPHNNLILGSVGYSLTLSF
;
A
#
# COMPACT_ATOMS: atom_id res chain seq x y z
N SER A 1 22.33 -10.25 -4.11
CA SER A 1 23.62 -10.56 -4.76
C SER A 1 23.71 -12.00 -5.31
N LYS A 2 23.10 -13.02 -4.69
CA LYS A 2 23.33 -14.44 -5.04
C LYS A 2 23.07 -14.88 -6.49
N HIS A 3 22.28 -14.13 -7.27
CA HIS A 3 21.88 -14.51 -8.64
C HIS A 3 22.27 -13.49 -9.72
N ALA A 4 22.75 -12.31 -9.34
CA ALA A 4 22.97 -11.19 -10.27
C ALA A 4 24.26 -10.39 -9.99
N ALA A 5 25.08 -10.85 -9.04
CA ALA A 5 26.32 -10.20 -8.58
C ALA A 5 26.23 -8.70 -8.21
N ILE A 6 25.03 -8.21 -7.89
CA ILE A 6 24.77 -6.78 -7.66
C ILE A 6 25.28 -6.17 -6.34
N SER A 7 25.61 -4.87 -6.43
CA SER A 7 25.73 -3.94 -5.30
C SER A 7 24.40 -3.22 -5.05
N SER A 8 23.92 -3.20 -3.80
CA SER A 8 22.60 -2.66 -3.44
C SER A 8 22.59 -1.15 -3.11
N SER A 9 23.76 -0.52 -2.95
CA SER A 9 23.84 0.86 -2.45
C SER A 9 23.76 1.91 -3.56
N GLY A 10 23.02 3.00 -3.32
CA GLY A 10 22.99 4.19 -4.17
C GLY A 10 22.30 3.99 -5.53
N LYS A 11 21.31 3.09 -5.61
CA LYS A 11 20.55 2.77 -6.82
C LYS A 11 19.18 3.42 -6.80
N ASN A 12 18.77 4.00 -7.92
CA ASN A 12 17.43 4.55 -8.09
C ASN A 12 16.47 3.47 -8.64
N HIS A 13 15.19 3.80 -8.77
CA HIS A 13 14.18 2.88 -9.28
C HIS A 13 14.48 2.42 -10.73
N LYS A 14 14.93 3.32 -11.62
CA LYS A 14 15.29 2.97 -13.01
C LYS A 14 16.30 1.83 -13.07
N TYR A 15 17.35 1.87 -12.26
CA TYR A 15 18.33 0.77 -12.17
C TYR A 15 17.67 -0.59 -11.89
N TRP A 16 16.70 -0.64 -10.97
CA TRP A 16 15.99 -1.86 -10.61
C TRP A 16 15.01 -2.33 -11.70
N VAL A 17 14.53 -1.42 -12.53
CA VAL A 17 13.77 -1.75 -13.75
C VAL A 17 14.71 -2.36 -14.79
N ASP A 18 15.82 -1.70 -15.08
CA ASP A 18 16.77 -2.10 -16.13
C ASP A 18 17.38 -3.47 -15.84
N ILE A 19 17.82 -3.73 -14.61
CA ILE A 19 18.30 -5.07 -14.22
C ILE A 19 17.21 -6.15 -14.36
N GLY A 20 15.94 -5.79 -14.20
CA GLY A 20 14.82 -6.69 -14.43
C GLY A 20 14.62 -7.02 -15.92
N ASN A 21 15.04 -6.14 -16.82
CA ASN A 21 14.78 -6.25 -18.27
C ASN A 21 15.92 -6.95 -19.03
N TYR A 22 17.17 -6.85 -18.54
CA TYR A 22 18.36 -7.35 -19.25
C TYR A 22 19.12 -8.39 -18.42
N ASN A 23 19.64 -9.44 -19.08
CA ASN A 23 20.43 -10.48 -18.41
C ASN A 23 21.77 -9.95 -17.87
N SER A 24 22.38 -8.97 -18.51
CA SER A 24 23.65 -8.38 -18.09
C SER A 24 23.71 -6.89 -18.41
N ILE A 25 24.65 -6.18 -17.78
CA ILE A 25 24.97 -4.78 -18.12
C ILE A 25 25.46 -4.63 -19.56
N GLU A 26 26.18 -5.64 -20.08
CA GLU A 26 26.67 -5.67 -21.46
C GLU A 26 25.50 -5.65 -22.44
N ASN A 27 24.50 -6.53 -22.26
CA ASN A 27 23.32 -6.57 -23.11
C ASN A 27 22.57 -5.23 -23.12
N TYR A 28 22.46 -4.58 -21.96
CA TYR A 28 21.84 -3.26 -21.84
C TYR A 28 22.67 -2.20 -22.59
N ASN A 29 23.96 -2.09 -22.29
CA ASN A 29 24.83 -1.07 -22.88
C ASN A 29 24.96 -1.24 -24.40
N GLU A 30 25.09 -2.46 -24.89
CA GLU A 30 25.15 -2.73 -26.34
C GLU A 30 23.88 -2.29 -27.08
N GLU A 31 22.70 -2.49 -26.48
CA GLU A 31 21.45 -2.01 -27.06
C GLU A 31 21.39 -0.49 -27.13
N HIS A 32 21.74 0.19 -26.04
CA HIS A 32 21.76 1.66 -25.98
C HIS A 32 22.82 2.24 -26.93
N LEU A 33 23.98 1.58 -27.08
CA LEU A 33 24.99 1.96 -28.07
C LEU A 33 24.48 1.85 -29.51
N ARG A 34 23.74 0.79 -29.85
CA ARG A 34 23.08 0.65 -31.17
C ARG A 34 22.05 1.74 -31.40
N ASN A 35 21.36 2.18 -30.34
CA ASN A 35 20.35 3.23 -30.39
C ASN A 35 20.92 4.65 -30.28
N ARG A 36 22.24 4.80 -30.06
CA ARG A 36 22.94 6.08 -29.81
C ARG A 36 22.49 6.80 -28.51
N GLU A 37 22.06 6.03 -27.52
CA GLU A 37 21.64 6.50 -26.18
C GLU A 37 22.83 6.52 -25.22
N MET A 38 23.83 7.35 -25.53
CA MET A 38 25.12 7.38 -24.81
C MET A 38 25.00 7.86 -23.35
N ASP A 39 24.01 8.71 -23.07
CA ASP A 39 23.80 9.30 -21.75
C ASP A 39 23.16 8.31 -20.75
N ASP A 40 22.60 7.21 -21.24
CA ASP A 40 21.89 6.20 -20.44
C ASP A 40 22.75 4.97 -20.11
N LEU A 41 24.03 4.95 -20.53
CA LEU A 41 24.95 3.85 -20.29
C LEU A 41 25.34 3.73 -18.82
N TYR A 42 25.40 2.49 -18.33
CA TYR A 42 25.98 2.21 -17.02
C TYR A 42 27.49 1.98 -17.14
N SER A 43 28.26 2.48 -16.16
CA SER A 43 29.69 2.18 -16.08
C SER A 43 29.91 0.69 -15.81
N ASP A 44 30.85 0.08 -16.53
CA ASP A 44 31.24 -1.32 -16.28
C ASP A 44 32.19 -1.42 -15.07
N ASP A 45 31.62 -1.23 -13.88
CA ASP A 45 32.31 -1.36 -12.61
C ASP A 45 31.51 -2.24 -11.63
N LYS A 46 32.14 -2.64 -10.52
CA LYS A 46 31.47 -3.45 -9.48
C LYS A 46 30.28 -2.74 -8.81
N LYS A 47 30.16 -1.42 -8.98
CA LYS A 47 29.07 -0.65 -8.39
C LYS A 47 27.82 -0.82 -9.23
N TRP A 48 27.90 -0.73 -10.55
CA TRP A 48 26.75 -0.72 -11.46
C TRP A 48 26.52 -2.04 -12.19
N SER A 49 27.56 -2.86 -12.37
CA SER A 49 27.47 -4.11 -13.11
C SER A 49 26.50 -5.12 -12.48
N TRP A 50 25.82 -5.88 -13.34
CA TRP A 50 25.01 -7.04 -13.00
C TRP A 50 25.16 -8.10 -14.09
N ASP A 51 25.01 -9.35 -13.68
CA ASP A 51 24.99 -10.50 -14.58
C ASP A 51 24.15 -11.61 -13.97
N TRP A 52 23.00 -11.90 -14.57
CA TRP A 52 22.06 -12.91 -14.11
C TRP A 52 22.55 -14.31 -14.45
N ASP A 53 22.61 -15.17 -13.44
CA ASP A 53 22.99 -16.58 -13.59
C ASP A 53 22.04 -17.36 -14.52
N GLN A 54 20.73 -17.10 -14.44
CA GLN A 54 19.70 -17.68 -15.30
C GLN A 54 18.61 -16.65 -15.61
N GLU A 55 18.11 -16.68 -16.85
CA GLU A 55 16.97 -15.85 -17.28
C GLU A 55 15.71 -16.10 -16.42
N SER A 56 15.51 -17.33 -15.94
CA SER A 56 14.42 -17.68 -15.03
C SER A 56 14.47 -16.89 -13.72
N ASN A 57 15.66 -16.70 -13.14
CA ASN A 57 15.86 -15.93 -11.91
C ASN A 57 15.59 -14.44 -12.15
N ARG A 58 16.04 -13.89 -13.29
CA ARG A 58 15.69 -12.53 -13.72
C ARG A 58 14.18 -12.35 -13.81
N LYS A 59 13.47 -13.26 -14.51
CA LYS A 59 12.01 -13.20 -14.65
C LYS A 59 11.29 -13.30 -13.32
N ILE A 60 11.78 -14.11 -12.38
CA ILE A 60 11.20 -14.17 -11.02
C ILE A 60 11.38 -12.83 -10.30
N PHE A 61 12.55 -12.21 -10.40
CA PHE A 61 12.82 -10.90 -9.84
C PHE A 61 11.93 -9.82 -10.47
N GLU A 62 11.87 -9.76 -11.80
CA GLU A 62 11.05 -8.81 -12.56
C GLU A 62 9.57 -8.91 -12.16
N ASN A 63 9.02 -10.13 -12.12
CA ASN A 63 7.64 -10.36 -11.71
C ASN A 63 7.36 -9.92 -10.27
N LYS A 64 8.30 -10.15 -9.34
CA LYS A 64 8.17 -9.69 -7.96
C LYS A 64 8.23 -8.16 -7.88
N ARG A 65 9.13 -7.52 -8.62
CA ARG A 65 9.26 -6.06 -8.68
C ARG A 65 7.98 -5.42 -9.21
N ILE A 66 7.49 -5.86 -10.37
CA ILE A 66 6.24 -5.35 -10.97
C ILE A 66 5.07 -5.47 -10.00
N ARG A 67 4.93 -6.61 -9.30
CA ARG A 67 3.88 -6.79 -8.29
C ARG A 67 4.05 -5.86 -7.09
N ALA A 68 5.28 -5.64 -6.63
CA ALA A 68 5.54 -4.71 -5.54
C ALA A 68 5.15 -3.27 -5.94
N ASP A 69 5.52 -2.83 -7.14
CA ASP A 69 5.17 -1.51 -7.67
C ASP A 69 3.63 -1.34 -7.76
N GLN A 70 2.92 -2.38 -8.20
CA GLN A 70 1.45 -2.39 -8.22
C GLN A 70 0.83 -2.34 -6.83
N LEU A 71 1.41 -3.05 -5.86
CA LEU A 71 0.94 -3.05 -4.48
C LEU A 71 1.19 -1.71 -3.78
N GLU A 72 2.29 -1.03 -4.09
CA GLU A 72 2.57 0.32 -3.59
C GLU A 72 1.52 1.33 -4.08
N LEU A 73 1.19 1.27 -5.37
CA LEU A 73 0.13 2.09 -5.96
C LEU A 73 -1.24 1.79 -5.33
N PHE A 74 -1.58 0.50 -5.20
CA PHE A 74 -2.83 0.07 -4.56
C PHE A 74 -2.90 0.51 -3.09
N GLY A 75 -1.79 0.42 -2.35
CA GLY A 75 -1.72 0.87 -0.96
C GLY A 75 -1.99 2.37 -0.84
N THR A 76 -1.42 3.17 -1.73
CA THR A 76 -1.64 4.62 -1.79
C THR A 76 -3.11 4.96 -2.03
N PHE A 77 -3.74 4.31 -3.02
CA PHE A 77 -5.18 4.49 -3.27
C PHE A 77 -6.05 4.01 -2.10
N SER A 78 -5.67 2.91 -1.44
CA SER A 78 -6.39 2.36 -0.29
C SER A 78 -6.42 3.35 0.88
N VAL A 79 -5.30 4.01 1.16
CA VAL A 79 -5.25 5.06 2.18
C VAL A 79 -6.16 6.23 1.80
N GLY A 80 -6.14 6.67 0.55
CA GLY A 80 -7.05 7.72 0.07
C GLY A 80 -8.53 7.35 0.20
N ALA A 81 -8.90 6.13 -0.19
CA ALA A 81 -10.25 5.61 -0.06
C ALA A 81 -10.71 5.55 1.41
N LEU A 82 -9.83 5.15 2.32
CA LEU A 82 -10.09 5.14 3.76
C LEU A 82 -10.38 6.55 4.29
N VAL A 83 -9.57 7.55 3.92
CA VAL A 83 -9.79 8.95 4.33
C VAL A 83 -11.14 9.46 3.83
N LEU A 84 -11.48 9.19 2.57
CA LEU A 84 -12.78 9.57 1.99
C LEU A 84 -13.95 8.90 2.73
N ASN A 85 -13.81 7.61 3.05
CA ASN A 85 -14.80 6.89 3.83
C ASN A 85 -15.03 7.53 5.21
N HIS A 86 -13.96 7.96 5.88
CA HIS A 86 -14.07 8.67 7.16
C HIS A 86 -14.77 10.03 7.04
N ILE A 87 -14.53 10.79 5.96
CA ILE A 87 -15.21 12.07 5.74
C ILE A 87 -16.72 11.85 5.57
N VAL A 88 -17.12 10.93 4.70
CA VAL A 88 -18.53 10.60 4.45
C VAL A 88 -19.20 10.13 5.74
N SER A 89 -18.54 9.24 6.48
CA SER A 89 -19.06 8.73 7.76
C SER A 89 -19.20 9.84 8.81
N SER A 90 -18.26 10.79 8.86
CA SER A 90 -18.33 11.93 9.79
C SER A 90 -19.52 12.85 9.48
N ILE A 91 -19.78 13.10 8.19
CA ILE A 91 -20.94 13.87 7.74
C ILE A 91 -22.24 13.16 8.12
N ASP A 92 -22.33 11.86 7.83
CA ASP A 92 -23.52 11.06 8.16
C ASP A 92 -23.78 11.01 9.68
N ALA A 93 -22.73 10.80 10.49
CA ALA A 93 -22.85 10.82 11.94
C ALA A 93 -23.35 12.17 12.48
N LEU A 94 -22.84 13.29 11.94
CA LEU A 94 -23.32 14.64 12.30
C LEU A 94 -24.76 14.89 11.84
N TYR A 95 -25.12 14.42 10.65
CA TYR A 95 -26.47 14.50 10.13
C TYR A 95 -27.46 13.71 11.01
N LEU A 96 -27.15 12.45 11.32
CA LEU A 96 -27.92 11.60 12.21
C LEU A 96 -28.07 12.22 13.60
N LYS A 97 -27.00 12.79 14.17
CA LYS A 97 -27.05 13.51 15.45
C LYS A 97 -28.02 14.69 15.40
N ARG A 98 -28.00 15.48 14.32
CA ARG A 98 -28.90 16.64 14.15
C ARG A 98 -30.36 16.22 14.05
N ILE A 99 -30.69 15.19 13.29
CA ILE A 99 -32.09 14.74 13.14
C ILE A 99 -32.58 13.92 14.35
N SER A 100 -31.69 13.24 15.07
CA SER A 100 -32.01 12.44 16.25
C SER A 100 -32.15 13.27 17.53
N THR A 101 -32.04 14.60 17.45
CA THR A 101 -32.09 15.49 18.64
C THR A 101 -33.43 15.40 19.41
N ASN A 102 -34.48 14.82 18.82
CA ASN A 102 -35.79 14.62 19.48
C ASN A 102 -36.02 13.20 20.04
N LYS A 103 -35.07 12.25 19.85
CA LYS A 103 -35.22 10.88 20.33
C LYS A 103 -34.34 10.66 21.56
N SER A 104 -34.97 10.51 22.73
CA SER A 104 -34.26 10.23 23.98
C SER A 104 -34.58 8.82 24.48
N LEU A 105 -33.54 8.04 24.75
CA LEU A 105 -33.63 6.82 25.52
C LEU A 105 -33.20 7.13 26.94
N THR A 106 -34.10 6.93 27.90
CA THR A 106 -33.79 7.08 29.33
C THR A 106 -33.85 5.72 30.02
N ILE A 107 -32.90 5.47 30.91
CA ILE A 107 -32.81 4.25 31.71
C ILE A 107 -32.88 4.68 33.16
N ASN A 108 -33.97 4.30 33.82
CA ASN A 108 -34.15 4.59 35.24
C ASN A 108 -34.13 3.29 36.04
N PRO A 109 -33.43 3.24 37.19
CA PRO A 109 -33.54 2.10 38.09
C PRO A 109 -34.97 2.05 38.65
N HIS A 110 -35.56 0.86 38.64
CA HIS A 110 -36.88 0.60 39.22
C HIS A 110 -36.72 -0.36 40.39
N ASN A 111 -37.06 0.12 41.59
CA ASN A 111 -37.03 -0.66 42.82
C ASN A 111 -38.45 -0.93 43.32
N ASN A 112 -38.80 -2.20 43.48
CA ASN A 112 -40.05 -2.59 44.12
C ASN A 112 -39.76 -3.17 45.50
N LEU A 113 -39.89 -2.32 46.52
CA LEU A 113 -39.60 -2.66 47.93
C LEU A 113 -40.56 -3.71 48.51
N ILE A 114 -41.74 -3.89 47.91
CA ILE A 114 -42.78 -4.82 48.40
C ILE A 114 -42.50 -6.25 47.92
N LEU A 115 -41.99 -6.42 46.71
CA LEU A 115 -41.61 -7.73 46.15
C LEU A 115 -40.12 -8.06 46.31
N GLY A 116 -39.30 -7.14 46.83
CA GLY A 116 -37.85 -7.32 46.97
C GLY A 116 -37.11 -7.38 45.63
N SER A 117 -37.71 -6.87 44.54
CA SER A 117 -37.13 -6.91 43.21
C SER A 117 -36.51 -5.58 42.79
N VAL A 118 -35.35 -5.66 42.13
CA VAL A 118 -34.64 -4.52 41.54
C VAL A 118 -34.52 -4.78 40.05
N GLY A 119 -34.85 -3.77 39.25
CA GLY A 119 -34.77 -3.84 37.79
C GLY A 119 -34.47 -2.48 37.18
N TYR A 120 -34.55 -2.41 35.86
CA TYR A 120 -34.38 -1.18 35.09
C TYR A 120 -35.62 -0.94 34.22
N SER A 121 -36.10 0.29 34.17
CA SER A 121 -37.11 0.72 33.21
C SER A 121 -36.44 1.43 32.04
N LEU A 122 -36.70 0.96 30.83
CA LEU A 122 -36.33 1.63 29.58
C LEU A 122 -37.51 2.47 29.09
N THR A 123 -37.32 3.77 28.95
CA THR A 123 -38.33 4.68 28.38
C THR A 123 -37.78 5.32 27.12
N LEU A 124 -38.46 5.05 26.00
CA LEU A 124 -38.12 5.58 24.68
C LEU A 124 -39.10 6.71 24.36
N SER A 125 -38.58 7.92 24.10
CA SER A 125 -39.35 9.09 23.66
C SER A 125 -39.03 9.36 22.20
N PHE A 126 -40.06 9.51 21.35
CA PHE A 126 -39.94 9.73 19.91
C PHE A 126 -40.83 10.88 19.46
#